data_AF-A0A7C5VDI1-F1
#
_entry.id   AF-A0A7C5VDI1-F1
#
_cell.length_a   1.000
_cell.length_b   1.000
_cell.length_c   1.000
_cell.angle_alpha   90.00
_cell.angle_beta   90.00
_cell.angle_gamma   90.00
#
_symmetry.space_group_name_H-M   'P 1'
#
loop_
_entity.id
_entity.type
_entity.pdbx_description
1 polymer ?
#
loop_
_entity_poly.entity_id
_entity_poly.type
_entity_poly.pdbx_seq_one_letter_code
_entity_poly.pdbx_strand_id
1 'polypeptide(L)'
;KTFLPESAEQAIRSEVGTGRVAIDLDLYIKLNRQLDDVGFFDSIMLADVYQTLLDLAGARPTFNVQQADGSRLPGRVLSAAGVRLVLTSRPIGDIPPAERIGQVLIYQPGRPAPRVAFFPAGSEMYLSRQQIRDAIRGNKVDVTQTLLLSAASPVYPGTTPPPDTAPIPLPFRRPNPDRIEITLDQPVDGFVRVLESHDIGWRATVDGVAAPVLQAHNMVLAVPVRAGRREVVLEYFTPGKWTGAAISVTSAAALGSLAFFTRARRPRQDRISEGAARLD
;
A
#
# COMPACT_ATOMS: atom_id res chain seq x y z
N LYS A 1 -11.02 21.87 -11.56
CA LYS A 1 -11.69 20.74 -10.85
C LYS A 1 -12.66 20.12 -11.83
N THR A 2 -12.44 18.86 -12.19
CA THR A 2 -13.28 18.15 -13.16
C THR A 2 -14.41 17.48 -12.40
N PHE A 3 -15.66 17.76 -12.78
CA PHE A 3 -16.83 17.19 -12.13
C PHE A 3 -17.29 15.96 -12.91
N LEU A 4 -17.40 14.82 -12.20
CA LEU A 4 -18.04 13.62 -12.71
C LEU A 4 -19.47 13.57 -12.16
N PRO A 5 -20.46 13.15 -12.96
CA PRO A 5 -21.80 12.85 -12.44
C PRO A 5 -21.74 11.80 -11.32
N GLU A 6 -22.64 11.87 -10.34
CA GLU A 6 -22.66 10.91 -9.22
C GLU A 6 -22.82 9.45 -9.69
N SER A 7 -23.62 9.22 -10.73
CA SER A 7 -23.77 7.91 -11.36
C SER A 7 -22.45 7.37 -11.91
N ALA A 8 -21.63 8.23 -12.51
CA ALA A 8 -20.30 7.86 -13.00
C ALA A 8 -19.34 7.57 -11.83
N GLU A 9 -19.36 8.39 -10.77
CA GLU A 9 -18.57 8.12 -9.57
C GLU A 9 -18.93 6.76 -8.95
N GLN A 10 -20.22 6.42 -8.90
CA GLN A 10 -20.71 5.15 -8.36
C GLN A 10 -20.34 3.96 -9.26
N ALA A 11 -20.45 4.12 -10.58
CA ALA A 11 -20.03 3.10 -11.55
C ALA A 11 -18.52 2.83 -11.43
N ILE A 12 -17.69 3.87 -11.36
CA ILE A 12 -16.24 3.74 -11.17
C ILE A 12 -15.93 3.00 -9.85
N ARG A 13 -16.59 3.35 -8.74
CA ARG A 13 -16.40 2.63 -7.46
C ARG A 13 -16.77 1.16 -7.56
N SER A 14 -17.89 0.86 -8.20
CA SER A 14 -18.37 -0.53 -8.37
C SER A 14 -17.38 -1.34 -9.21
N GLU A 15 -16.89 -0.76 -10.30
CA GLU A 15 -15.94 -1.41 -11.20
C GLU A 15 -14.58 -1.62 -10.54
N VAL A 16 -14.07 -0.62 -9.82
CA VAL A 16 -12.82 -0.75 -9.05
C VAL A 16 -12.97 -1.79 -7.95
N GLY A 17 -14.09 -1.75 -7.21
CA GLY A 17 -14.36 -2.68 -6.12
C GLY A 17 -13.20 -2.73 -5.12
N THR A 18 -12.58 -3.89 -5.00
CA THR A 18 -11.42 -4.14 -4.13
C THR A 18 -10.06 -4.01 -4.83
N GLY A 19 -10.05 -3.65 -6.11
CA GLY A 19 -8.83 -3.41 -6.89
C GLY A 19 -8.29 -2.01 -6.68
N ARG A 20 -7.33 -1.62 -7.54
CA ARG A 20 -6.74 -0.28 -7.54
C ARG A 20 -7.18 0.56 -8.73
N VAL A 21 -6.94 1.85 -8.62
CA VAL A 21 -7.00 2.81 -9.74
C VAL A 21 -5.63 3.37 -10.07
N ALA A 22 -5.51 3.94 -11.25
CA ALA A 22 -4.44 4.84 -11.63
C ALA A 22 -5.05 6.16 -12.09
N ILE A 23 -5.05 7.18 -11.24
CA ILE A 23 -5.58 8.51 -11.59
C ILE A 23 -4.42 9.40 -12.02
N ASP A 24 -4.57 10.03 -13.19
CA ASP A 24 -3.64 11.05 -13.69
C ASP A 24 -3.46 12.16 -12.66
N LEU A 25 -2.20 12.49 -12.34
CA LEU A 25 -1.86 13.49 -11.31
C LEU A 25 -2.47 14.87 -11.59
N ASP A 26 -2.66 15.21 -12.86
CA ASP A 26 -3.24 16.49 -13.27
C ASP A 26 -4.78 16.46 -13.26
N LEU A 27 -5.39 15.30 -12.95
CA LEU A 27 -6.84 15.13 -12.92
C LEU A 27 -7.42 15.37 -11.52
N TYR A 28 -7.94 16.58 -11.32
CA TYR A 28 -8.58 17.01 -10.07
C TYR A 28 -10.06 16.58 -10.00
N ILE A 29 -10.31 15.30 -9.70
CA ILE A 29 -11.64 14.71 -9.47
C ILE A 29 -11.86 14.35 -8.00
N LYS A 30 -13.12 14.26 -7.56
CA LYS A 30 -13.49 13.92 -6.17
C LYS A 30 -13.05 12.53 -5.73
N LEU A 31 -12.95 11.59 -6.68
CA LEU A 31 -12.49 10.22 -6.45
C LEU A 31 -11.02 10.15 -6.02
N ASN A 32 -10.23 11.18 -6.34
CA ASN A 32 -8.84 11.27 -5.91
C ASN A 32 -8.78 11.21 -4.37
N ARG A 33 -7.94 10.29 -3.83
CA ARG A 33 -7.81 9.95 -2.39
C ARG A 33 -8.98 9.20 -1.74
N GLN A 34 -9.98 8.78 -2.51
CA GLN A 34 -11.09 7.95 -2.01
C GLN A 34 -11.01 6.50 -2.50
N LEU A 35 -10.13 6.23 -3.45
CA LEU A 35 -9.81 4.92 -4.00
C LEU A 35 -8.33 4.63 -3.75
N ASP A 36 -7.98 3.35 -3.67
CA ASP A 36 -6.58 2.91 -3.58
C ASP A 36 -5.89 3.14 -4.93
N ASP A 37 -5.12 4.21 -5.01
CA ASP A 37 -4.41 4.65 -6.21
C ASP A 37 -2.97 4.12 -6.20
N VAL A 38 -2.49 3.65 -7.35
CA VAL A 38 -1.08 3.27 -7.52
C VAL A 38 -0.15 4.46 -7.70
N GLY A 39 -0.68 5.66 -7.95
CA GLY A 39 0.09 6.89 -7.95
C GLY A 39 0.42 7.36 -6.52
N PHE A 40 1.64 7.87 -6.32
CA PHE A 40 2.12 8.28 -4.99
C PHE A 40 3.20 9.35 -5.04
N PHE A 41 3.49 9.94 -3.88
CA PHE A 41 4.69 10.74 -3.65
C PHE A 41 5.77 9.87 -3.01
N ASP A 42 7.00 9.96 -3.50
CA ASP A 42 8.12 9.13 -3.02
C ASP A 42 8.38 9.28 -1.51
N SER A 43 8.30 10.51 -0.99
CA SER A 43 8.57 10.87 0.41
C SER A 43 7.66 10.22 1.45
N ILE A 44 6.54 9.62 1.02
CA ILE A 44 5.58 8.93 1.90
C ILE A 44 5.50 7.43 1.65
N MET A 45 6.26 6.90 0.68
CA MET A 45 6.27 5.49 0.35
C MET A 45 7.52 4.79 0.89
N LEU A 46 7.35 3.54 1.31
CA LEU A 46 8.48 2.70 1.69
C LEU A 46 9.40 2.49 0.49
N ALA A 47 10.71 2.57 0.74
CA ALA A 47 11.73 2.57 -0.31
C ALA A 47 11.59 1.37 -1.26
N ASP A 48 11.33 0.21 -0.68
CA ASP A 48 11.17 -1.05 -1.39
C ASP A 48 9.94 -1.07 -2.31
N VAL A 49 8.84 -0.41 -1.92
CA VAL A 49 7.61 -0.36 -2.71
C VAL A 49 7.80 0.50 -3.95
N TYR A 50 8.32 1.73 -3.78
CA TYR A 50 8.50 2.61 -4.93
C TYR A 50 9.58 2.08 -5.89
N GLN A 51 10.68 1.55 -5.35
CA GLN A 51 11.76 0.96 -6.16
C GLN A 51 11.25 -0.23 -6.99
N THR A 52 10.44 -1.11 -6.39
CA THR A 52 9.88 -2.26 -7.11
C THR A 52 8.93 -1.83 -8.24
N LEU A 53 8.13 -0.78 -8.04
CA LEU A 53 7.27 -0.25 -9.11
C LEU A 53 8.09 0.38 -10.25
N LEU A 54 9.17 1.09 -9.93
CA LEU A 54 10.12 1.60 -10.93
C LEU A 54 10.82 0.46 -11.68
N ASP A 55 11.22 -0.60 -10.97
CA ASP A 55 11.78 -1.80 -11.59
C ASP A 55 10.76 -2.46 -12.53
N LEU A 56 9.49 -2.63 -12.12
CA LEU A 56 8.43 -3.16 -12.99
C LEU A 56 8.24 -2.30 -14.26
N ALA A 57 8.37 -0.98 -14.13
CA ALA A 57 8.33 -0.05 -15.25
C ALA A 57 9.57 -0.13 -16.17
N GLY A 58 10.60 -0.90 -15.78
CA GLY A 58 11.86 -1.01 -16.51
C GLY A 58 12.74 0.23 -16.38
N ALA A 59 12.54 1.02 -15.32
CA ALA A 59 13.33 2.22 -15.07
C ALA A 59 14.81 1.86 -14.80
N ARG A 60 15.70 2.81 -15.07
CA ARG A 60 17.13 2.66 -14.75
C ARG A 60 17.31 2.61 -13.22
N PRO A 61 18.27 1.84 -12.67
CA PRO A 61 18.47 1.73 -11.22
C PRO A 61 18.74 3.06 -10.49
N THR A 62 19.23 4.08 -11.20
CA THR A 62 19.52 5.42 -10.67
C THR A 62 18.37 6.40 -10.85
N PHE A 63 17.29 5.99 -11.51
CA PHE A 63 16.13 6.83 -11.75
C PHE A 63 15.35 7.01 -10.45
N ASN A 64 15.05 8.27 -10.13
CA ASN A 64 14.17 8.63 -9.02
C ASN A 64 13.15 9.64 -9.55
N VAL A 65 11.95 9.59 -8.98
CA VAL A 65 10.86 10.50 -9.31
C VAL A 65 10.15 10.89 -8.02
N GLN A 66 9.85 12.17 -7.87
CA GLN A 66 9.16 12.67 -6.68
C GLN A 66 7.66 12.30 -6.69
N GLN A 67 7.04 12.32 -7.88
CA GLN A 67 5.64 11.99 -8.08
C GLN A 67 5.53 10.85 -9.11
N ALA A 68 5.12 9.68 -8.65
CA ALA A 68 4.81 8.56 -9.51
C ALA A 68 3.38 8.72 -10.05
N ASP A 69 3.26 9.05 -11.33
CA ASP A 69 1.97 9.12 -12.03
C ASP A 69 1.56 7.71 -12.48
N GLY A 70 0.60 7.12 -11.76
CA GLY A 70 0.07 5.80 -12.07
C GLY A 70 -0.45 5.70 -13.50
N SER A 71 -1.07 6.76 -14.03
CA SER A 71 -1.66 6.75 -15.38
C SER A 71 -0.63 6.64 -16.50
N ARG A 72 0.66 6.87 -16.20
CA ARG A 72 1.77 6.76 -17.15
C ARG A 72 2.51 5.42 -17.07
N LEU A 73 2.11 4.53 -16.17
CA LEU A 73 2.72 3.22 -16.03
C LEU A 73 2.33 2.31 -17.21
N PRO A 74 3.25 1.47 -17.71
CA PRO A 74 2.91 0.50 -18.76
C PRO A 74 1.79 -0.46 -18.33
N GLY A 75 0.95 -0.90 -19.26
CA GLY A 75 -0.20 -1.78 -18.97
C GLY A 75 0.13 -3.05 -18.18
N ARG A 76 1.31 -3.65 -18.40
CA ARG A 76 1.80 -4.79 -17.61
C ARG A 76 2.01 -4.46 -16.12
N VAL A 77 2.51 -3.25 -15.84
CA VAL A 77 2.77 -2.77 -14.47
C VAL A 77 1.45 -2.48 -13.78
N LEU A 78 0.53 -1.82 -14.49
CA LEU A 78 -0.84 -1.59 -14.02
C LEU A 78 -1.54 -2.92 -13.70
N SER A 79 -1.40 -3.91 -14.58
CA SER A 79 -1.94 -5.26 -14.36
C SER A 79 -1.32 -5.92 -13.13
N ALA A 80 0.00 -5.92 -13.00
CA ALA A 80 0.70 -6.49 -11.84
C ALA A 80 0.35 -5.79 -10.50
N ALA A 81 0.10 -4.48 -10.55
CA ALA A 81 -0.30 -3.67 -9.39
C ALA A 81 -1.81 -3.78 -9.07
N GLY A 82 -2.58 -4.56 -9.83
CA GLY A 82 -4.00 -4.80 -9.61
C GLY A 82 -4.90 -3.61 -9.98
N VAL A 83 -4.46 -2.75 -10.90
CA VAL A 83 -5.23 -1.60 -11.37
C VAL A 83 -6.35 -2.07 -12.28
N ARG A 84 -7.60 -1.73 -11.94
CA ARG A 84 -8.78 -2.07 -12.75
C ARG A 84 -9.13 -0.95 -13.72
N LEU A 85 -8.91 0.30 -13.33
CA LEU A 85 -9.19 1.48 -14.16
C LEU A 85 -8.04 2.48 -14.14
N VAL A 86 -7.73 3.02 -15.32
CA VAL A 86 -6.93 4.24 -15.49
C VAL A 86 -7.87 5.39 -15.81
N LEU A 87 -7.79 6.47 -15.05
CA LEU A 87 -8.55 7.68 -15.28
C LEU A 87 -7.57 8.79 -15.65
N THR A 88 -7.63 9.29 -16.87
CA THR A 88 -6.68 10.30 -17.36
C THR A 88 -7.37 11.36 -18.22
N SER A 89 -6.74 12.53 -18.31
CA SER A 89 -7.14 13.58 -19.24
C SER A 89 -6.46 13.44 -20.62
N ARG A 90 -5.50 12.53 -20.74
CA ARG A 90 -4.60 12.37 -21.88
C ARG A 90 -4.81 11.03 -22.57
N PRO A 91 -4.86 10.98 -23.91
CA PRO A 91 -4.89 9.71 -24.63
C PRO A 91 -3.67 8.84 -24.33
N ILE A 92 -3.87 7.52 -24.25
CA ILE A 92 -2.79 6.54 -24.05
C ILE A 92 -2.44 5.94 -25.41
N GLY A 93 -1.47 6.54 -26.10
CA GLY A 93 -1.11 6.15 -27.46
C GLY A 93 -2.34 6.17 -28.39
N ASP A 94 -2.47 5.13 -29.21
CA ASP A 94 -3.61 4.96 -30.14
C ASP A 94 -4.73 4.08 -29.55
N ILE A 95 -4.66 3.74 -28.25
CA ILE A 95 -5.67 2.91 -27.60
C ILE A 95 -6.93 3.77 -27.42
N PRO A 96 -8.11 3.35 -27.92
CA PRO A 96 -9.36 4.05 -27.62
C PRO A 96 -9.75 3.82 -26.15
N PRO A 97 -10.25 4.85 -25.44
CA PRO A 97 -10.76 4.67 -24.10
C PRO A 97 -12.01 3.79 -24.10
N ALA A 98 -12.20 3.01 -23.04
CA ALA A 98 -13.42 2.22 -22.84
C ALA A 98 -14.63 3.13 -22.64
N GLU A 99 -14.43 4.27 -21.96
CA GLU A 99 -15.46 5.27 -21.75
C GLU A 99 -14.84 6.67 -21.73
N ARG A 100 -15.61 7.67 -22.18
CA ARG A 100 -15.25 9.09 -22.09
C ARG A 100 -16.36 9.87 -21.41
N ILE A 101 -16.01 10.53 -20.30
CA ILE A 101 -16.92 11.37 -19.53
C ILE A 101 -16.36 12.79 -19.49
N GLY A 102 -16.83 13.64 -20.41
CA GLY A 102 -16.28 14.97 -20.62
C GLY A 102 -14.81 14.94 -21.02
N GLN A 103 -13.93 15.39 -20.12
CA GLN A 103 -12.47 15.37 -20.29
C GLN A 103 -11.79 14.14 -19.68
N VAL A 104 -12.53 13.27 -18.98
CA VAL A 104 -11.98 12.06 -18.37
C VAL A 104 -12.08 10.90 -19.36
N LEU A 105 -10.93 10.31 -19.67
CA LEU A 105 -10.77 9.10 -20.44
C LEU A 105 -10.57 7.94 -19.47
N ILE A 106 -11.35 6.88 -19.62
CA ILE A 106 -11.32 5.70 -18.76
C ILE A 106 -10.79 4.52 -19.58
N TYR A 107 -9.73 3.87 -19.08
CA TYR A 107 -9.14 2.67 -19.67
C TYR A 107 -9.16 1.52 -18.68
N GLN A 108 -9.27 0.30 -19.18
CA GLN A 108 -9.09 -0.93 -18.40
C GLN A 108 -7.73 -1.54 -18.75
N PRO A 109 -6.77 -1.65 -17.80
CA PRO A 109 -5.52 -2.34 -18.03
C PRO A 109 -5.75 -3.86 -18.04
N GLY A 110 -6.21 -4.38 -19.17
CA GLY A 110 -6.27 -5.83 -19.47
C GLY A 110 -6.73 -6.72 -18.32
N ARG A 111 -5.87 -7.66 -17.90
CA ARG A 111 -6.13 -8.66 -16.84
C ARG A 111 -5.44 -8.24 -15.53
N PRO A 112 -6.09 -7.48 -14.64
CA PRO A 112 -5.50 -7.06 -13.38
C PRO A 112 -5.23 -8.26 -12.46
N ALA A 113 -4.06 -8.26 -11.82
CA ALA A 113 -3.75 -9.19 -10.75
C ALA A 113 -4.79 -9.04 -9.62
N PRO A 114 -5.32 -10.14 -9.08
CA PRO A 114 -6.25 -10.08 -7.95
C PRO A 114 -5.62 -9.33 -6.77
N ARG A 115 -6.42 -8.68 -5.91
CA ARG A 115 -5.87 -8.05 -4.69
C ARG A 115 -5.26 -9.09 -3.75
N VAL A 116 -5.93 -10.22 -3.59
CA VAL A 116 -5.49 -11.38 -2.83
C VAL A 116 -5.50 -12.59 -3.76
N ALA A 117 -4.40 -13.33 -3.80
CA ALA A 117 -4.30 -14.56 -4.58
C ALA A 117 -3.55 -15.64 -3.80
N PHE A 118 -3.95 -16.89 -4.01
CA PHE A 118 -3.24 -18.07 -3.56
C PHE A 118 -2.22 -18.49 -4.62
N PHE A 119 -0.98 -18.68 -4.20
CA PHE A 119 0.09 -19.26 -4.98
C PHE A 119 0.37 -20.65 -4.41
N PRO A 120 0.12 -21.73 -5.17
CA PRO A 120 0.50 -23.08 -4.76
C PRO A 120 2.00 -23.14 -4.42
N ALA A 121 2.36 -23.95 -3.42
CA ALA A 121 3.76 -24.16 -3.12
C ALA A 121 4.47 -24.77 -4.34
N GLY A 122 5.72 -24.35 -4.55
CA GLY A 122 6.55 -24.54 -5.75
C GLY A 122 6.25 -23.59 -6.92
N SER A 123 5.32 -22.64 -6.77
CA SER A 123 5.19 -21.45 -7.65
C SER A 123 6.09 -20.29 -7.18
N GLU A 124 6.87 -20.47 -6.12
CA GLU A 124 7.77 -19.48 -5.54
C GLU A 124 9.24 -19.64 -5.97
N MET A 125 9.96 -18.52 -5.97
CA MET A 125 11.43 -18.50 -6.10
C MET A 125 12.02 -17.71 -4.93
N TYR A 126 13.00 -18.31 -4.24
CA TYR A 126 13.74 -17.66 -3.17
C TYR A 126 14.99 -17.00 -3.74
N LEU A 127 15.02 -15.67 -3.70
CA LEU A 127 16.07 -14.86 -4.33
C LEU A 127 16.54 -13.76 -3.37
N SER A 128 17.79 -13.32 -3.53
CA SER A 128 18.25 -12.12 -2.83
C SER A 128 17.46 -10.89 -3.30
N ARG A 129 17.42 -9.84 -2.46
CA ARG A 129 16.76 -8.56 -2.80
C ARG A 129 17.19 -8.01 -4.16
N GLN A 130 18.49 -8.10 -4.48
CA GLN A 130 19.03 -7.64 -5.77
C GLN A 130 18.57 -8.50 -6.95
N GLN A 131 18.59 -9.83 -6.79
CA GLN A 131 18.12 -10.75 -7.84
C GLN A 131 16.63 -10.56 -8.14
N ILE A 132 15.80 -10.29 -7.13
CA ILE A 132 14.38 -9.96 -7.31
C ILE A 132 14.24 -8.70 -8.17
N ARG A 133 14.95 -7.61 -7.83
CA ARG A 133 14.94 -6.37 -8.61
C ARG A 133 15.35 -6.59 -10.06
N ASP A 134 16.44 -7.32 -10.28
CA ASP A 134 16.95 -7.56 -11.63
C ASP A 134 16.04 -8.49 -12.45
N ALA A 135 15.37 -9.46 -11.81
CA ALA A 135 14.38 -10.32 -12.44
C ALA A 135 13.13 -9.52 -12.87
N ILE A 136 12.64 -8.65 -11.98
CA ILE A 136 11.49 -7.78 -12.23
C ILE A 136 11.82 -6.76 -13.35
N ARG A 137 12.93 -6.02 -13.20
CA ARG A 137 13.34 -4.99 -14.17
C ARG A 137 13.64 -5.56 -15.55
N GLY A 138 14.31 -6.71 -15.58
CA GLY A 138 14.60 -7.41 -16.83
C GLY A 138 13.41 -8.13 -17.45
N ASN A 139 12.23 -8.09 -16.81
CA ASN A 139 11.03 -8.85 -17.20
C ASN A 139 11.34 -10.34 -17.44
N LYS A 140 12.22 -10.92 -16.61
CA LYS A 140 12.69 -12.31 -16.71
C LYS A 140 11.69 -13.30 -16.11
N VAL A 141 10.79 -12.81 -15.26
CA VAL A 141 9.79 -13.59 -14.52
C VAL A 141 8.47 -12.83 -14.57
N ASP A 142 7.39 -13.54 -14.86
CA ASP A 142 6.04 -12.99 -14.72
C ASP A 142 5.63 -13.00 -13.24
N VAL A 143 5.67 -11.83 -12.61
CA VAL A 143 5.29 -11.63 -11.20
C VAL A 143 3.80 -11.89 -10.92
N THR A 144 2.97 -11.97 -11.98
CA THR A 144 1.56 -12.34 -11.83
C THR A 144 1.36 -13.85 -11.73
N GLN A 145 2.39 -14.65 -12.06
CA GLN A 145 2.35 -16.12 -12.04
C GLN A 145 3.33 -16.72 -11.04
N THR A 146 4.45 -16.05 -10.76
CA THR A 146 5.53 -16.55 -9.88
C THR A 146 5.67 -15.69 -8.63
N LEU A 147 5.73 -16.29 -7.45
CA LEU A 147 5.92 -15.57 -6.19
C LEU A 147 7.41 -15.43 -5.87
N LEU A 148 7.96 -14.21 -5.97
CA LEU A 148 9.37 -13.97 -5.63
C LEU A 148 9.49 -13.70 -4.13
N LEU A 149 10.16 -14.57 -3.38
CA LEU A 149 10.36 -14.44 -1.93
C LEU A 149 11.82 -14.13 -1.60
N SER A 150 12.04 -13.40 -0.51
CA SER A 150 13.40 -13.14 -0.01
C SER A 150 14.09 -14.45 0.40
N ALA A 151 15.33 -14.65 -0.06
CA ALA A 151 16.18 -15.77 0.32
C ALA A 151 16.52 -15.83 1.82
N ALA A 152 16.29 -14.75 2.57
CA ALA A 152 16.41 -14.74 4.04
C ALA A 152 15.17 -15.30 4.76
N SER A 153 14.08 -15.54 4.02
CA SER A 153 12.84 -16.09 4.57
C SER A 153 12.99 -17.59 4.87
N PRO A 154 12.27 -18.15 5.86
CA PRO A 154 12.16 -19.58 6.01
C PRO A 154 11.65 -20.23 4.72
N VAL A 155 12.23 -21.38 4.36
CA VAL A 155 11.77 -22.19 3.23
C VAL A 155 10.62 -23.06 3.71
N TYR A 156 9.49 -23.00 3.00
CA TYR A 156 8.33 -23.83 3.31
C TYR A 156 8.33 -25.03 2.36
N PRO A 157 8.39 -26.27 2.86
CA PRO A 157 8.37 -27.44 2.01
C PRO A 157 7.00 -27.55 1.33
N GLY A 158 7.01 -27.62 0.01
CA GLY A 158 5.84 -27.86 -0.81
C GLY A 158 6.15 -28.88 -1.90
N THR A 159 5.12 -29.56 -2.37
CA THR A 159 5.20 -30.36 -3.60
C THR A 159 5.23 -29.43 -4.79
N THR A 160 6.14 -29.66 -5.74
CA THR A 160 6.16 -28.93 -7.02
C THR A 160 4.78 -29.00 -7.67
N PRO A 161 4.12 -27.87 -7.95
CA PRO A 161 2.82 -27.86 -8.56
C PRO A 161 2.99 -28.25 -10.04
N PRO A 162 1.92 -28.68 -10.72
CA PRO A 162 1.95 -28.82 -12.16
C PRO A 162 2.49 -27.53 -12.80
N PRO A 163 3.30 -27.64 -13.87
CA PRO A 163 3.64 -26.50 -14.69
C PRO A 163 2.37 -25.72 -15.06
N ASP A 164 2.44 -24.39 -15.05
CA ASP A 164 1.32 -23.50 -15.41
C ASP A 164 0.15 -23.43 -14.43
N THR A 165 0.35 -23.77 -13.15
CA THR A 165 -0.68 -23.51 -12.13
C THR A 165 -0.78 -22.02 -11.85
N ALA A 166 -1.78 -21.37 -12.46
CA ALA A 166 -2.04 -19.94 -12.29
C ALA A 166 -2.47 -19.61 -10.84
N PRO A 167 -2.07 -18.44 -10.30
CA PRO A 167 -2.53 -18.01 -8.98
C PRO A 167 -4.05 -17.86 -8.92
N ILE A 168 -4.64 -18.31 -7.81
CA ILE A 168 -6.09 -18.38 -7.64
C ILE A 168 -6.57 -17.13 -6.88
N PRO A 169 -7.45 -16.29 -7.44
CA PRO A 169 -8.04 -15.18 -6.71
C PRO A 169 -8.75 -15.67 -5.44
N LEU A 170 -8.50 -15.02 -4.31
CA LEU A 170 -9.16 -15.36 -3.04
C LEU A 170 -10.15 -14.27 -2.62
N PRO A 171 -11.33 -14.66 -2.07
CA PRO A 171 -12.20 -13.70 -1.41
C PRO A 171 -11.53 -13.18 -0.14
N PHE A 172 -11.78 -11.91 0.17
CA PHE A 172 -11.26 -11.29 1.38
C PHE A 172 -12.19 -10.18 1.87
N ARG A 173 -12.04 -9.80 3.13
CA ARG A 173 -12.68 -8.63 3.72
C ARG A 173 -11.62 -7.70 4.30
N ARG A 174 -11.92 -6.41 4.27
CA ARG A 174 -11.11 -5.37 4.92
C ARG A 174 -12.00 -4.52 5.80
N PRO A 175 -12.25 -4.94 7.07
CA PRO A 175 -13.13 -4.20 7.97
C PRO A 175 -12.65 -2.77 8.24
N ASN A 176 -11.33 -2.55 8.22
CA ASN A 176 -10.68 -1.24 8.36
C ASN A 176 -9.29 -1.27 7.70
N PRO A 177 -8.59 -0.13 7.57
CA PRO A 177 -7.26 -0.08 6.92
C PRO A 177 -6.23 -1.03 7.52
N ASP A 178 -6.30 -1.28 8.84
CA ASP A 178 -5.33 -2.06 9.62
C ASP A 178 -5.67 -3.55 9.71
N ARG A 179 -6.73 -4.04 9.07
CA ARG A 179 -7.14 -5.45 9.19
C ARG A 179 -7.64 -6.04 7.87
N ILE A 180 -7.07 -7.18 7.48
CA ILE A 180 -7.43 -7.95 6.28
C ILE A 180 -7.75 -9.39 6.69
N GLU A 181 -8.94 -9.87 6.35
CA GLU A 181 -9.42 -11.23 6.61
C GLU A 181 -9.54 -12.00 5.29
N ILE A 182 -8.99 -13.20 5.23
CA ILE A 182 -8.97 -14.03 4.02
C ILE A 182 -9.39 -15.43 4.41
N THR A 183 -10.36 -15.99 3.67
CA THR A 183 -10.76 -17.39 3.80
C THR A 183 -10.38 -18.12 2.52
N LEU A 184 -9.76 -19.28 2.67
CA LEU A 184 -9.36 -20.13 1.56
C LEU A 184 -9.66 -21.58 1.88
N ASP A 185 -9.83 -22.39 0.84
CA ASP A 185 -9.90 -23.84 0.91
C ASP A 185 -9.16 -24.38 -0.31
N GLN A 186 -7.94 -24.87 -0.10
CA GLN A 186 -7.01 -25.25 -1.17
C GLN A 186 -6.48 -26.66 -0.94
N PRO A 187 -6.36 -27.50 -1.98
CA PRO A 187 -5.97 -28.91 -1.82
C PRO A 187 -4.47 -29.10 -1.54
N VAL A 188 -3.67 -28.04 -1.65
CA VAL A 188 -2.20 -28.05 -1.52
C VAL A 188 -1.74 -26.95 -0.58
N ASP A 189 -0.54 -27.14 0.00
CA ASP A 189 0.16 -26.08 0.71
C ASP A 189 0.50 -24.94 -0.26
N GLY A 190 0.70 -23.72 0.26
CA GLY A 190 1.05 -22.58 -0.58
C GLY A 190 1.14 -21.27 0.19
N PHE A 191 0.92 -20.17 -0.53
CA PHE A 191 1.09 -18.82 -0.02
C PHE A 191 -0.12 -17.96 -0.39
N VAL A 192 -0.63 -17.22 0.59
CA VAL A 192 -1.59 -16.14 0.37
C VAL A 192 -0.80 -14.86 0.13
N ARG A 193 -0.83 -14.33 -1.09
CA ARG A 193 -0.19 -13.06 -1.45
C ARG A 193 -1.22 -11.95 -1.55
N VAL A 194 -0.98 -10.86 -0.82
CA VAL A 194 -1.84 -9.67 -0.75
C VAL A 194 -1.08 -8.50 -1.37
N LEU A 195 -1.67 -7.79 -2.35
CA LEU A 195 -1.13 -6.54 -2.92
C LEU A 195 -1.21 -5.36 -1.93
N GLU A 196 -0.69 -5.55 -0.73
CA GLU A 196 -0.56 -4.55 0.32
C GLU A 196 0.92 -4.30 0.57
N SER A 197 1.31 -3.05 0.84
CA SER A 197 2.71 -2.69 1.04
C SER A 197 3.27 -3.42 2.27
N HIS A 198 4.41 -4.10 2.09
CA HIS A 198 5.11 -4.75 3.18
C HIS A 198 5.72 -3.73 4.14
N ASP A 199 5.45 -3.90 5.43
CA ASP A 199 6.00 -3.11 6.53
C ASP A 199 6.16 -4.00 7.77
N ILE A 200 7.11 -3.65 8.64
CA ILE A 200 7.40 -4.40 9.87
C ILE A 200 6.24 -4.41 10.88
N GLY A 201 5.27 -3.49 10.73
CA GLY A 201 4.08 -3.44 11.58
C GLY A 201 3.03 -4.51 11.27
N TRP A 202 3.09 -5.18 10.12
CA TRP A 202 2.15 -6.23 9.76
C TRP A 202 2.42 -7.53 10.54
N ARG A 203 1.34 -8.15 11.02
CA ARG A 203 1.34 -9.47 11.66
C ARG A 203 0.28 -10.35 11.02
N ALA A 204 0.53 -11.65 10.95
CA ALA A 204 -0.42 -12.62 10.45
C ALA A 204 -0.77 -13.66 11.51
N THR A 205 -2.01 -14.15 11.45
CA THR A 205 -2.40 -15.42 12.07
C THR A 205 -3.03 -16.31 11.01
N VAL A 206 -2.83 -17.62 11.14
CA VAL A 206 -3.50 -18.67 10.37
C VAL A 206 -4.25 -19.54 11.37
N ASP A 207 -5.57 -19.61 11.24
CA ASP A 207 -6.47 -20.29 12.18
C ASP A 207 -6.25 -19.85 13.64
N GLY A 208 -5.98 -18.55 13.85
CA GLY A 208 -5.72 -17.94 15.16
C GLY A 208 -4.31 -18.14 15.70
N VAL A 209 -3.46 -18.93 15.03
CA VAL A 209 -2.06 -19.16 15.42
C VAL A 209 -1.14 -18.18 14.69
N ALA A 210 -0.18 -17.59 15.39
CA ALA A 210 0.79 -16.66 14.79
C ALA A 210 1.52 -17.29 13.60
N ALA A 211 1.52 -16.58 12.47
CA ALA A 211 2.16 -16.98 11.23
C ALA A 211 3.12 -15.88 10.76
N PRO A 212 4.20 -16.23 10.07
CA PRO A 212 5.15 -15.25 9.56
C PRO A 212 4.54 -14.47 8.38
N VAL A 213 4.82 -13.18 8.35
CA VAL A 213 4.57 -12.31 7.20
C VAL A 213 5.88 -12.24 6.40
N LEU A 214 5.84 -12.70 5.16
CA LEU A 214 6.97 -12.68 4.24
C LEU A 214 6.85 -11.48 3.29
N GLN A 215 8.00 -10.93 2.89
CA GLN A 215 8.09 -9.92 1.85
C GLN A 215 8.19 -10.60 0.48
N ALA A 216 7.15 -10.44 -0.35
CA ALA A 216 7.09 -10.92 -1.72
C ALA A 216 7.37 -9.78 -2.72
N HIS A 217 8.06 -10.09 -3.81
CA HIS A 217 8.47 -9.15 -4.86
C HIS A 217 9.22 -7.92 -4.34
N ASN A 218 9.84 -8.00 -3.15
CA ASN A 218 10.34 -6.85 -2.36
C ASN A 218 9.27 -5.81 -1.99
N MET A 219 7.99 -6.01 -2.26
CA MET A 219 6.98 -4.94 -2.15
C MET A 219 5.78 -5.33 -1.30
N VAL A 220 5.33 -6.58 -1.39
CA VAL A 220 4.00 -6.96 -0.93
C VAL A 220 4.01 -8.08 0.09
N LEU A 221 2.89 -8.30 0.76
CA LEU A 221 2.75 -9.32 1.79
C LEU A 221 2.55 -10.71 1.19
N ALA A 222 3.17 -11.72 1.78
CA ALA A 222 2.84 -13.12 1.58
C ALA A 222 2.76 -13.87 2.93
N VAL A 223 1.81 -14.78 3.08
CA VAL A 223 1.64 -15.62 4.28
C VAL A 223 1.62 -17.08 3.87
N PRO A 224 2.51 -17.94 4.39
CA PRO A 224 2.48 -19.37 4.12
C PRO A 224 1.26 -20.01 4.80
N VAL A 225 0.61 -20.94 4.10
CA VAL A 225 -0.59 -21.64 4.54
C VAL A 225 -0.51 -23.11 4.18
N ARG A 226 -1.09 -23.97 5.02
CA ARG A 226 -1.23 -25.39 4.71
C ARG A 226 -2.50 -25.66 3.92
N ALA A 227 -2.54 -26.80 3.24
CA ALA A 227 -3.72 -27.33 2.59
C ALA A 227 -4.94 -27.41 3.53
N GLY A 228 -6.11 -27.41 2.90
CA GLY A 228 -7.43 -27.42 3.51
C GLY A 228 -8.03 -26.03 3.69
N ARG A 229 -9.17 -25.99 4.37
CA ARG A 229 -9.85 -24.76 4.75
C ARG A 229 -9.07 -24.04 5.84
N ARG A 230 -8.71 -22.78 5.57
CA ARG A 230 -7.94 -21.91 6.46
C ARG A 230 -8.54 -20.51 6.54
N GLU A 231 -8.30 -19.86 7.68
CA GLU A 231 -8.54 -18.44 7.87
C GLU A 231 -7.21 -17.73 8.10
N VAL A 232 -6.90 -16.73 7.26
CA VAL A 232 -5.74 -15.85 7.43
C VAL A 232 -6.21 -14.48 7.84
N VAL A 233 -5.68 -13.97 8.95
CA VAL A 233 -5.94 -12.61 9.42
C VAL A 233 -4.62 -11.85 9.48
N LEU A 234 -4.56 -10.74 8.76
CA LEU A 234 -3.47 -9.77 8.79
C LEU A 234 -3.89 -8.53 9.58
N GLU A 235 -3.08 -8.13 10.56
CA GLU A 235 -3.32 -6.95 11.38
C GLU A 235 -2.08 -6.04 11.40
N TYR A 236 -2.31 -4.74 11.21
CA TYR A 236 -1.27 -3.73 11.24
C TYR A 236 -1.16 -3.10 12.62
N PHE A 237 0.05 -3.06 13.15
CA PHE A 237 0.39 -2.34 14.37
C PHE A 237 1.44 -1.29 14.06
N THR A 238 1.12 -0.01 14.28
CA THR A 238 2.04 1.10 14.07
C THR A 238 3.30 0.95 14.95
N PRO A 239 4.48 0.70 14.35
CA PRO A 239 5.72 0.59 15.09
C PRO A 239 6.02 1.90 15.84
N GLY A 240 6.49 1.81 17.09
CA GLY A 240 6.88 2.99 17.88
C GLY A 240 5.72 3.83 18.43
N LYS A 241 4.44 3.45 18.21
CA LYS A 241 3.29 4.24 18.69
C LYS A 241 3.32 4.55 20.19
N TRP A 242 3.71 3.56 21.00
CA TRP A 242 3.79 3.71 22.45
C TRP A 242 4.99 4.56 22.88
N THR A 243 6.12 4.42 22.19
CA THR A 243 7.31 5.25 22.41
C THR A 243 7.01 6.72 22.12
N GLY A 244 6.36 6.99 20.98
CA GLY A 244 5.91 8.34 20.62
C GLY A 244 4.96 8.91 21.66
N ALA A 245 3.96 8.15 22.09
CA ALA A 245 3.02 8.56 23.13
C ALA A 245 3.73 8.91 24.45
N ALA A 246 4.69 8.08 24.89
CA ALA A 246 5.46 8.32 26.10
C ALA A 246 6.28 9.62 26.02
N ILE A 247 6.94 9.88 24.88
CA ILE A 247 7.69 11.12 24.63
C ILE A 247 6.75 12.34 24.64
N SER A 248 5.59 12.24 23.99
CA SER A 248 4.60 13.33 23.96
C SER A 248 4.06 13.67 25.35
N VAL A 249 3.68 12.65 26.14
CA VAL A 249 3.19 12.85 27.51
C VAL A 249 4.27 13.47 28.39
N THR A 250 5.51 12.97 28.30
CA THR A 250 6.64 13.49 29.09
C THR A 250 6.94 14.94 28.71
N SER A 251 6.96 15.26 27.42
CA SER A 251 7.17 16.62 26.92
C SER A 251 6.07 17.58 27.37
N ALA A 252 4.81 17.14 27.29
CA ALA A 252 3.66 17.93 27.74
C ALA A 252 3.72 18.20 29.25
N ALA A 253 4.09 17.21 30.05
CA ALA A 253 4.28 17.36 31.50
C ALA A 253 5.42 18.35 31.82
N ALA A 254 6.53 18.29 31.08
CA ALA A 254 7.66 19.22 31.24
C ALA A 254 7.26 20.66 30.88
N LEU A 255 6.56 20.86 29.76
CA LEU A 255 6.04 22.17 29.35
C LEU A 255 5.00 22.72 30.33
N GLY A 256 4.08 21.88 30.80
CA GLY A 256 3.10 22.24 31.82
C GLY A 256 3.77 22.67 33.14
N SER A 257 4.80 21.94 33.56
CA SER A 257 5.62 22.29 34.73
C SER A 257 6.32 23.63 34.54
N LEU A 258 6.97 23.86 33.40
CA LEU A 258 7.65 25.12 33.11
C LEU A 258 6.68 26.31 33.10
N ALA A 259 5.52 26.15 32.46
CA ALA A 259 4.47 27.18 32.43
C ALA A 259 3.96 27.49 33.85
N PHE A 260 3.76 26.46 34.68
CA PHE A 260 3.34 26.63 36.08
C PHE A 260 4.39 27.41 36.88
N PHE A 261 5.66 27.02 36.83
CA PHE A 261 6.72 27.67 37.61
C PHE A 261 7.05 29.09 37.11
N THR A 262 6.94 29.36 35.82
CA THR A 262 7.16 30.72 35.27
C THR A 262 6.00 31.67 35.59
N ARG A 263 4.76 31.17 35.61
CA ARG A 263 3.59 31.95 36.04
C ARG A 263 3.60 32.22 37.54
N ALA A 264 4.03 31.25 38.36
CA ALA A 264 4.21 31.40 39.80
C ALA A 264 5.33 32.39 40.18
N ARG A 265 6.30 32.63 39.27
CA ARG A 265 7.44 33.55 39.48
C ARG A 265 7.20 34.98 38.99
N ARG A 266 6.07 35.30 38.34
CA ARG A 266 5.77 36.70 37.99
C ARG A 266 5.46 37.49 39.27
N PRO A 267 6.28 38.47 39.68
CA PRO A 267 5.92 39.36 40.78
C PRO A 267 4.68 40.14 40.35
N ARG A 268 3.72 40.30 41.27
CA ARG A 268 2.54 41.16 41.09
C ARG A 268 3.03 42.61 40.93
N GLN A 269 3.25 43.04 39.70
CA GLN A 269 3.62 44.41 39.34
C GLN A 269 2.35 45.28 39.32
N ASP A 270 1.57 45.25 40.41
CA ASP A 270 0.42 46.13 40.64
C ASP A 270 0.62 46.83 41.98
N ARG A 271 1.43 47.90 41.98
CA ARG A 271 1.42 49.02 42.96
C ARG A 271 2.56 50.01 42.70
N ILE A 272 2.68 50.58 41.50
CA ILE A 272 3.37 51.87 41.30
C ILE A 272 2.55 52.70 40.29
N SER A 273 1.32 53.05 40.66
CA SER A 273 0.55 54.11 40.01
C SER A 273 -0.35 54.89 40.98
N GLU A 274 -0.24 54.67 42.30
CA GLU A 274 -0.93 55.48 43.33
C GLU A 274 -0.06 56.61 43.92
N GLY A 275 1.21 56.74 43.53
CA GLY A 275 2.15 57.71 44.12
C GLY A 275 2.24 59.07 43.42
N ALA A 276 1.63 59.27 42.25
CA ALA A 276 1.75 60.52 41.48
C ALA A 276 0.54 61.47 41.61
N ALA A 277 -0.42 61.15 42.49
CA ALA A 277 -1.64 61.95 42.71
C ALA A 277 -1.74 62.56 44.12
N ARG A 278 -0.66 62.55 44.89
CA ARG A 278 -0.54 63.28 46.17
C ARG A 278 0.88 63.83 46.27
N LEU A 279 1.02 65.05 46.81
CA LEU A 279 2.11 66.01 46.61
C LEU A 279 1.79 66.90 45.39
N ASP A 280 0.98 67.95 45.55
CA ASP A 280 1.31 69.23 46.26
C ASP A 280 2.66 69.81 45.83
#